data_AF-A0A8S0QHF2-F1
#
_entry.id   AF-A0A8S0QHF2-F1
#
_cell.length_a   1.000
_cell.length_b   1.000
_cell.length_c   1.000
_cell.angle_alpha   90.00
_cell.angle_beta   90.00
_cell.angle_gamma   90.00
#
_symmetry.space_group_name_H-M   'P 1'
#
loop_
_entity.id
_entity.type
_entity.pdbx_description
1 polymer ?
#
loop_
_entity_poly.entity_id
_entity_poly.type
_entity_poly.pdbx_seq_one_letter_code
_entity_poly.pdbx_strand_id
1 'polypeptide(L)'
;MDFQCKTSEVVAINLHDYIEADECMDACGVDRKSVGISSDTLLDSHFTAKLCSPQCYLNCPNIVDLYYNLALGEGAFLPDLCKSQRANSRRSMAQIQSSGTAFGPISAAASPFPSPSSSLDCAPAPM
;
A
#
# COMPACT_ATOMS: atom_id res chain seq x y z
N MET A 1 -21.85 -36.64 32.84
CA MET A 1 -22.21 -35.22 33.03
C MET A 1 -22.18 -34.57 31.67
N ASP A 2 -23.35 -34.22 31.16
CA ASP A 2 -23.49 -33.52 29.88
C ASP A 2 -23.44 -32.01 30.14
N PHE A 3 -22.43 -31.33 29.61
CA PHE A 3 -22.34 -29.87 29.69
C PHE A 3 -23.02 -29.28 28.46
N GLN A 4 -24.08 -28.50 28.69
CA GLN A 4 -24.81 -27.85 27.62
C GLN A 4 -24.44 -26.37 27.56
N CYS A 5 -23.86 -25.95 26.44
CA CYS A 5 -23.63 -24.53 26.16
C CYS A 5 -24.98 -23.82 26.04
N LYS A 6 -25.17 -22.76 26.81
CA LYS A 6 -26.35 -21.90 26.75
C LYS A 6 -25.90 -20.51 26.32
N THR A 7 -26.41 -20.02 25.21
CA THR A 7 -26.17 -18.63 24.79
C THR A 7 -27.04 -17.72 25.66
N SER A 8 -26.43 -16.68 26.22
CA SER A 8 -27.17 -15.58 26.83
C SER A 8 -27.73 -14.67 25.74
N GLU A 9 -28.97 -14.22 25.91
CA GLU A 9 -29.60 -13.23 25.02
C GLU A 9 -28.93 -11.87 25.25
N VAL A 10 -27.91 -11.57 24.46
CA VAL A 10 -27.26 -10.26 24.40
C VAL A 10 -27.59 -9.68 23.05
N VAL A 11 -28.50 -8.70 23.02
CA VAL A 11 -28.85 -7.97 21.80
C VAL A 11 -27.86 -6.83 21.64
N ALA A 12 -27.08 -6.84 20.56
CA ALA A 12 -26.25 -5.69 20.19
C ALA A 12 -27.17 -4.54 19.78
N ILE A 13 -27.21 -3.48 20.59
CA ILE A 13 -28.05 -2.31 20.34
C ILE A 13 -27.41 -1.51 19.20
N ASN A 14 -27.95 -1.62 17.99
CA ASN A 14 -27.63 -0.75 16.84
C ASN A 14 -26.13 -0.43 16.66
N LEU A 15 -25.26 -1.43 16.66
CA LEU A 15 -24.03 -1.31 15.85
C LEU A 15 -24.54 -1.25 14.42
N HIS A 16 -24.62 -0.05 13.85
CA HIS A 16 -24.91 0.09 12.43
C HIS A 16 -23.88 -0.78 11.71
N ASP A 17 -24.30 -1.62 10.78
CA ASP A 17 -23.50 -2.55 9.96
C ASP A 17 -22.35 -1.88 9.19
N TYR A 18 -22.06 -0.62 9.46
CA TYR A 18 -21.03 0.21 8.87
C TYR A 18 -19.60 -0.34 9.06
N ILE A 19 -19.34 -1.09 10.14
CA ILE A 19 -18.03 -1.74 10.35
C ILE A 19 -17.86 -2.96 9.42
N GLU A 20 -18.98 -3.58 9.01
CA GLU A 20 -19.00 -4.77 8.16
C GLU A 20 -19.55 -4.52 6.74
N ALA A 21 -19.80 -3.26 6.41
CA ALA A 21 -20.25 -2.87 5.09
C ALA A 21 -19.11 -3.10 4.10
N ASP A 22 -19.41 -3.80 3.01
CA ASP A 22 -18.43 -4.09 1.96
C ASP A 22 -17.80 -2.79 1.42
N GLU A 23 -18.57 -1.68 1.39
CA GLU A 23 -18.07 -0.35 1.05
C GLU A 23 -16.88 0.07 1.93
N CYS A 24 -16.98 -0.15 3.24
CA CYS A 24 -15.92 0.23 4.16
C CYS A 24 -14.69 -0.66 4.06
N MET A 25 -14.93 -1.96 3.86
CA MET A 25 -13.88 -2.95 3.65
C MET A 25 -13.09 -2.65 2.39
N ASP A 26 -13.77 -2.35 1.29
CA ASP A 26 -13.13 -1.99 0.03
C ASP A 26 -12.37 -0.66 0.11
N ALA A 27 -12.96 0.36 0.76
CA ALA A 27 -12.36 1.68 0.92
C ALA A 27 -11.08 1.63 1.76
N CYS A 28 -11.08 0.85 2.85
CA CYS A 28 -9.93 0.72 3.75
C CYS A 28 -8.95 -0.40 3.34
N GLY A 29 -9.34 -1.29 2.42
CA GLY A 29 -8.53 -2.42 1.99
C GLY A 29 -8.48 -3.58 2.99
N VAL A 30 -9.56 -3.78 3.76
CA VAL A 30 -9.71 -4.85 4.75
C VAL A 30 -10.57 -5.97 4.17
N ASP A 31 -10.34 -7.23 4.56
CA ASP A 31 -11.08 -8.40 4.08
C ASP A 31 -11.74 -9.16 5.24
N ARG A 32 -13.06 -9.43 5.15
CA ARG A 32 -13.83 -10.25 6.11
C ARG A 32 -13.31 -11.66 6.28
N LYS A 33 -12.65 -12.18 5.25
CA LYS A 33 -12.13 -13.55 5.20
C LYS A 33 -10.74 -13.66 5.81
N SER A 34 -10.13 -12.53 6.17
CA SER A 34 -8.88 -12.54 6.93
C SER A 34 -9.13 -13.09 8.34
N VAL A 35 -8.21 -13.93 8.83
CA VAL A 35 -8.27 -14.47 10.19
C VAL A 35 -7.31 -13.67 11.05
N GLY A 36 -7.88 -12.80 11.89
CA GLY A 36 -7.11 -11.94 12.78
C GLY A 36 -6.59 -10.66 12.13
N ILE A 37 -5.97 -9.82 12.95
CA ILE A 37 -5.40 -8.53 12.54
C ILE A 37 -3.90 -8.61 12.80
N SER A 38 -3.07 -8.34 11.79
CA SER A 38 -1.61 -8.25 11.96
C SER A 38 -1.17 -6.81 11.82
N SER A 39 -0.32 -6.35 12.74
CA SER A 39 0.36 -5.05 12.65
C SER A 39 1.28 -4.95 11.44
N ASP A 40 1.78 -6.06 10.91
CA ASP A 40 2.62 -6.09 9.71
C ASP A 40 1.91 -5.50 8.49
N THR A 41 0.57 -5.53 8.46
CA THR A 41 -0.20 -4.93 7.36
C THR A 41 0.03 -3.43 7.23
N LEU A 42 0.37 -2.73 8.32
CA LEU A 42 0.72 -1.30 8.29
C LEU A 42 2.04 -1.02 7.55
N LEU A 43 2.89 -2.04 7.37
CA LEU A 43 4.12 -1.95 6.59
C LEU A 43 3.86 -2.12 5.08
N ASP A 44 2.71 -2.67 4.69
CA ASP A 44 2.32 -2.75 3.29
C ASP A 44 1.88 -1.39 2.77
N SER A 45 2.65 -0.86 1.82
CA SER A 45 2.40 0.46 1.23
C SER A 45 1.04 0.55 0.51
N HIS A 46 0.54 -0.57 -0.04
CA HIS A 46 -0.74 -0.59 -0.73
C HIS A 46 -1.91 -0.54 0.27
N PHE A 47 -1.87 -1.37 1.32
CA PHE A 47 -2.81 -1.32 2.42
C PHE A 47 -2.82 0.06 3.08
N THR A 48 -1.66 0.58 3.48
CA THR A 48 -1.54 1.89 4.12
C THR A 48 -2.02 3.01 3.20
N ALA A 49 -1.88 2.91 1.88
CA ALA A 49 -2.45 3.88 0.95
C ALA A 49 -4.00 3.87 0.96
N LYS A 50 -4.63 2.70 1.04
CA LYS A 50 -6.09 2.57 1.15
C LYS A 50 -6.60 3.03 2.51
N LEU A 51 -5.97 2.58 3.60
CA LEU A 51 -6.29 2.97 4.97
C LEU A 51 -6.18 4.50 5.15
N CYS A 52 -5.15 5.13 4.58
CA CYS A 52 -4.93 6.57 4.63
C CYS A 52 -5.72 7.36 3.56
N SER A 53 -6.59 6.71 2.79
CA SER A 53 -7.42 7.39 1.79
C SER A 53 -8.50 8.24 2.47
N PRO A 54 -8.94 9.36 1.86
CA PRO A 54 -10.05 10.14 2.38
C PRO A 54 -11.35 9.34 2.50
N GLN A 55 -11.57 8.37 1.60
CA GLN A 55 -12.75 7.51 1.63
C GLN A 55 -12.78 6.67 2.92
N CYS A 56 -11.67 6.01 3.26
CA CYS A 56 -11.58 5.26 4.51
C CYS A 56 -11.68 6.17 5.75
N TYR A 57 -10.96 7.31 5.75
CA TYR A 57 -10.94 8.22 6.91
C TYR A 57 -12.28 8.87 7.23
N LEU A 58 -13.08 9.21 6.21
CA LEU A 58 -14.35 9.90 6.39
C LEU A 58 -15.51 8.92 6.56
N ASN A 59 -15.46 7.80 5.83
CA ASN A 59 -16.58 6.87 5.77
C ASN A 59 -16.38 5.66 6.67
N CYS A 60 -15.23 5.44 7.32
CA CYS A 60 -15.01 4.22 8.11
C CYS A 60 -14.29 4.49 9.43
N PRO A 61 -14.85 5.35 10.30
CA PRO A 61 -14.16 5.81 11.52
C PRO A 61 -13.77 4.66 12.46
N ASN A 62 -14.56 3.59 12.52
CA ASN A 62 -14.28 2.44 13.39
C ASN A 62 -13.09 1.60 12.88
N ILE A 63 -12.94 1.42 11.57
CA ILE A 63 -11.78 0.73 10.99
C ILE A 63 -10.53 1.58 11.21
N VAL A 64 -10.63 2.89 10.99
CA VAL A 64 -9.51 3.82 11.19
C VAL A 64 -9.07 3.83 12.65
N ASP A 65 -10.01 3.89 13.60
CA ASP A 65 -9.72 3.84 15.04
C ASP A 65 -9.06 2.53 15.45
N LEU A 66 -9.53 1.40 14.92
CA LEU A 66 -8.93 0.09 15.18
C LEU A 66 -7.46 0.05 14.77
N TYR A 67 -7.14 0.47 13.54
CA TYR A 67 -5.76 0.50 13.05
C TYR A 67 -4.91 1.61 13.69
N TYR A 68 -5.53 2.70 14.13
CA TYR A 68 -4.86 3.76 14.89
C TYR A 68 -4.38 3.21 16.23
N ASN A 69 -5.26 2.54 16.98
CA ASN A 69 -4.92 1.92 18.26
C ASN A 69 -3.94 0.76 18.08
N LEU A 70 -4.05 -0.02 16.99
CA LEU A 70 -3.06 -1.04 16.65
C LEU A 70 -1.68 -0.42 16.43
N ALA A 71 -1.58 0.64 15.61
CA ALA A 71 -0.32 1.34 15.39
C ALA A 71 0.28 1.87 16.70
N LEU A 72 -0.54 2.47 17.57
CA LEU A 72 -0.09 2.95 18.88
C LEU A 72 0.41 1.81 19.77
N GLY A 73 -0.24 0.65 19.75
CA GLY A 73 0.20 -0.55 20.46
C GLY A 73 1.57 -1.04 20.01
N GLU A 74 1.91 -0.80 18.75
CA GLU A 74 3.22 -1.11 18.14
C GLU A 74 4.24 0.04 18.28
N GLY A 75 3.88 1.12 18.98
CA GLY A 75 4.74 2.30 19.14
C GLY A 75 4.84 3.20 17.91
N ALA A 76 3.93 3.03 16.94
CA ALA A 76 3.81 3.84 15.74
C ALA A 76 2.64 4.83 15.83
N PHE A 77 2.73 5.94 15.09
CA PHE A 77 1.64 6.92 14.99
C PHE A 77 1.03 6.90 13.59
N LEU A 78 -0.20 6.41 13.47
CA LEU A 78 -0.85 6.22 12.17
C LEU A 78 -0.88 7.49 11.28
N PRO A 79 -1.14 8.71 11.82
CA PRO A 79 -1.07 9.91 11.00
C PRO A 79 0.31 10.19 10.39
N ASP A 80 1.39 9.80 11.05
CA ASP A 80 2.75 9.97 10.51
C ASP A 80 3.05 8.93 9.43
N LEU A 81 2.57 7.69 9.58
CA LEU A 81 2.57 6.69 8.51
C LEU A 81 1.83 7.22 7.28
N CYS A 82 0.64 7.80 7.45
CA CYS A 82 -0.14 8.38 6.35
C CYS A 82 0.57 9.54 5.66
N LYS A 83 1.25 10.43 6.41
CA LYS A 83 2.07 11.51 5.82
C LYS A 83 3.24 10.94 5.01
N SER A 84 3.94 9.94 5.54
CA SER A 84 5.06 9.27 4.88
C SER A 84 4.61 8.61 3.58
N GLN A 85 3.49 7.88 3.60
CA GLN A 85 2.90 7.24 2.43
C GLN A 85 2.60 8.27 1.32
N ARG A 86 2.03 9.43 1.68
CA ARG A 86 1.75 10.50 0.71
C ARG A 86 3.02 11.10 0.10
N ALA A 87 4.06 11.27 0.91
CA ALA A 87 5.35 11.77 0.42
C ALA A 87 6.00 10.77 -0.54
N ASN A 88 5.96 9.47 -0.22
CA ASN A 88 6.46 8.41 -1.09
C ASN A 88 5.69 8.31 -2.40
N SER A 89 4.36 8.42 -2.38
CA SER A 89 3.53 8.44 -3.59
C SER A 89 3.84 9.66 -4.49
N ARG A 90 4.13 10.83 -3.91
CA ARG A 90 4.58 12.00 -4.70
C ARG A 90 5.96 11.77 -5.33
N ARG A 91 6.88 11.15 -4.60
CA ARG A 91 8.22 10.82 -5.13
C ARG A 91 8.12 9.79 -6.26
N SER A 92 7.27 8.77 -6.13
CA SER A 92 7.07 7.80 -7.21
C SER A 92 6.47 8.44 -8.46
N MET A 93 5.48 9.32 -8.32
CA MET A 93 4.91 10.08 -9.45
C MET A 93 5.94 11.01 -10.12
N ALA A 94 6.81 11.66 -9.36
CA ALA A 94 7.87 12.50 -9.90
C ALA A 94 8.91 11.70 -10.72
N GLN A 95 9.23 10.47 -10.32
CA GLN A 95 10.11 9.60 -11.10
C GLN A 95 9.48 9.16 -12.43
N ILE A 96 8.17 8.89 -12.46
CA ILE A 96 7.46 8.52 -13.69
C ILE A 96 7.47 9.69 -14.69
N GLN A 97 7.37 10.93 -14.22
CA GLN A 97 7.47 12.13 -15.07
C GLN A 97 8.90 12.40 -15.56
N SER A 98 9.92 11.82 -14.94
CA SER A 98 11.33 12.07 -15.26
C SER A 98 11.91 11.17 -16.37
N SER A 99 11.11 10.30 -16.98
CA SER A 99 11.54 9.40 -18.08
C SER A 99 11.36 10.00 -19.49
N GLY A 100 11.12 11.31 -19.59
CA GLY A 100 10.85 12.03 -20.83
C GLY A 100 11.98 12.95 -21.31
N THR A 101 13.18 12.41 -21.55
CA THR A 101 14.17 13.06 -22.43
C THR A 101 14.50 12.11 -23.59
N ALA A 102 13.69 12.21 -24.65
CA ALA A 102 14.10 11.75 -25.96
C ALA A 102 15.20 12.69 -26.47
N PHE A 103 16.42 12.17 -26.65
CA PHE A 103 17.46 12.86 -27.41
C PHE A 103 16.98 12.96 -28.86
N GLY A 104 16.51 14.16 -29.25
CA GLY A 104 16.17 14.51 -30.62
C GLY A 104 17.42 14.57 -31.53
N PRO A 105 17.23 14.49 -32.85
CA PRO A 105 18.24 14.02 -33.79
C PRO A 105 19.38 15.02 -34.00
N ILE A 106 20.61 14.53 -33.96
CA ILE A 106 21.79 15.23 -34.48
C ILE A 106 21.70 15.26 -36.02
N SER A 107 21.42 16.43 -36.60
CA SER A 107 21.57 16.65 -38.04
C SER A 107 23.04 16.73 -38.45
N ALA A 108 23.43 15.71 -39.21
CA ALA A 108 24.57 15.53 -40.10
C ALA A 108 25.49 16.74 -40.42
N ALA A 109 26.78 16.55 -40.19
CA ALA A 109 27.83 16.98 -41.12
C ALA A 109 28.79 15.80 -41.35
N ALA A 110 28.89 15.36 -42.59
CA ALA A 110 29.68 14.21 -43.03
C ALA A 110 31.19 14.46 -42.94
N SER A 111 31.95 13.47 -42.50
CA SER A 111 33.21 13.02 -43.13
C SER A 111 33.62 11.64 -42.61
N PRO A 112 34.15 10.75 -43.46
CA PRO A 112 34.33 9.33 -43.15
C PRO A 112 35.74 9.05 -42.62
N PHE A 113 35.93 8.15 -41.64
CA PHE A 113 37.10 7.26 -41.53
C PHE A 113 36.78 6.15 -40.49
N PRO A 114 37.37 4.94 -40.62
CA PRO A 114 36.73 3.67 -40.33
C PRO A 114 36.95 3.17 -38.89
N SER A 115 36.10 2.20 -38.53
CA SER A 115 36.12 1.37 -37.33
C SER A 115 37.50 0.75 -37.01
N PRO A 116 37.68 0.31 -35.75
CA PRO A 116 37.63 -1.14 -35.61
C PRO A 116 36.75 -1.62 -34.45
N SER A 117 36.17 -2.78 -34.70
CA SER A 117 35.48 -3.67 -33.78
C SER A 117 36.25 -3.91 -32.48
N SER A 118 35.53 -4.00 -31.36
CA SER A 118 35.96 -4.79 -30.20
C SER A 118 34.72 -5.21 -29.41
N SER A 119 34.29 -6.43 -29.66
CA SER A 119 33.41 -7.23 -28.82
C SER A 119 34.00 -7.41 -27.43
N LEU A 120 33.23 -7.14 -26.37
CA LEU A 120 33.49 -7.72 -25.05
C LEU A 120 32.21 -8.34 -24.49
N ASP A 121 32.22 -9.67 -24.55
CA ASP A 121 31.52 -10.69 -23.80
C ASP A 121 30.81 -10.28 -22.49
N CYS A 122 29.58 -10.79 -22.37
CA CYS A 122 28.91 -11.04 -21.10
C CYS A 122 29.53 -12.30 -20.47
N ALA A 123 30.24 -12.18 -19.35
CA ALA A 123 30.66 -13.34 -18.57
C ALA A 123 29.47 -13.91 -17.76
N PRO A 124 29.19 -15.23 -17.78
CA PRO A 124 28.26 -15.86 -16.85
C PRO A 124 28.92 -16.14 -15.48
N ALA A 125 28.09 -16.19 -14.43
CA ALA A 125 28.48 -16.44 -13.06
C ALA A 125 29.00 -17.88 -12.83
N PRO A 126 29.92 -18.10 -11.86
CA PRO A 126 30.41 -19.43 -11.53
C PRO A 126 29.43 -20.21 -10.65
N MET A 127 29.55 -21.54 -10.72
CA MET A 127 28.78 -22.57 -10.00
C MET A 127 29.06 -22.58 -8.50
#